data_AF-A0A3P7L8J1-F1
#
_entry.id   AF-A0A3P7L8J1-F1
#
_cell.length_a   1.000
_cell.length_b   1.000
_cell.length_c   1.000
_cell.angle_alpha   90.00
_cell.angle_beta   90.00
_cell.angle_gamma   90.00
#
_symmetry.space_group_name_H-M   'P 1'
#
loop_
_entity.id
_entity.type
_entity.pdbx_description
1 polymer ?
#
loop_
_entity_poly.entity_id
_entity_poly.type
_entity_poly.pdbx_seq_one_letter_code
_entity_poly.pdbx_strand_id
1 'polypeptide(L)'
;MCHDHRSDDAIPQPSLFTKPADDSDEVLFPIMPELYSLPGDRVDAELKNPNSQVRVPIGSAPHLWGQSLYILSRIIMDGLLLPGEIDPLGRRMGAEPKPDLVVQVVVLAEDESVKDRLAEYQVDAQTFTEASHDSGIRIYPAKVLSQIYKDLGAVYRFFQCLCTFQFSL
;
A
#
# COMPACT_ATOMS: atom_id res chain seq x y z
N MET A 1 34.02 9.01 -34.00
CA MET A 1 32.88 9.63 -34.72
C MET A 1 31.95 8.51 -35.13
N CYS A 2 31.06 8.13 -34.22
CA CYS A 2 29.97 7.19 -34.52
C CYS A 2 28.71 8.05 -34.51
N HIS A 3 28.03 8.14 -35.66
CA HIS A 3 26.80 8.90 -35.79
C HIS A 3 25.68 8.14 -35.06
N ASP A 4 25.23 8.69 -33.94
CA ASP A 4 23.96 8.33 -33.31
C ASP A 4 22.82 8.78 -34.24
N HIS A 5 22.26 7.85 -35.01
CA HIS A 5 20.92 8.00 -35.58
C HIS A 5 19.94 7.39 -34.60
N ARG A 6 19.66 8.12 -33.52
CA ARG A 6 18.51 7.84 -32.67
C ARG A 6 17.31 8.50 -33.36
N SER A 7 16.56 7.70 -34.11
CA SER A 7 15.27 8.11 -34.65
C SER A 7 14.40 8.60 -33.50
N ASP A 8 14.03 9.88 -33.54
CA ASP A 8 12.99 10.47 -32.69
C ASP A 8 11.62 9.95 -33.14
N ASP A 9 11.41 8.63 -33.02
CA ASP A 9 10.09 8.04 -33.17
C ASP A 9 9.36 8.25 -31.84
N ALA A 10 8.63 9.35 -31.77
CA ALA A 10 7.74 9.66 -30.67
C ALA A 10 6.85 8.45 -30.37
N ILE A 11 7.05 7.84 -29.21
CA ILE A 11 6.17 6.80 -28.66
C ILE A 11 4.76 7.41 -28.62
N PRO A 12 3.77 6.87 -29.36
CA PRO A 12 2.40 7.35 -29.25
C PRO A 12 1.98 7.14 -27.80
N GLN A 13 1.77 8.24 -27.08
CA GLN A 13 1.15 8.17 -25.75
C GLN A 13 -0.27 7.64 -25.99
N PRO A 14 -0.62 6.42 -25.55
CA PRO A 14 -2.00 5.98 -25.64
C PRO A 14 -2.79 6.96 -24.78
N SER A 15 -3.80 7.62 -25.36
CA SER A 15 -4.69 8.54 -24.65
C SER A 15 -5.34 7.77 -23.51
N LEU A 16 -4.72 7.87 -22.34
CA LEU A 16 -5.11 7.21 -21.13
C LEU A 16 -6.50 7.77 -20.80
N PHE A 17 -7.53 6.92 -20.89
CA PHE A 17 -8.93 7.23 -20.60
C PHE A 17 -9.76 7.91 -21.69
N THR A 18 -9.70 7.46 -22.94
CA THR A 18 -10.90 7.57 -23.79
C THR A 18 -11.99 6.65 -23.23
N LYS A 19 -13.12 7.24 -22.83
CA LYS A 19 -14.37 6.54 -22.47
C LYS A 19 -14.64 5.48 -23.54
N PRO A 20 -14.81 4.19 -23.21
CA PRO A 20 -15.12 3.18 -24.22
C PRO A 20 -16.37 3.62 -24.97
N ALA A 21 -16.20 3.84 -26.27
CA ALA A 21 -17.26 4.26 -27.17
C ALA A 21 -18.03 3.02 -27.60
N ASP A 22 -19.07 2.68 -26.86
CA ASP A 22 -20.35 2.18 -27.38
C ASP A 22 -21.34 2.06 -26.20
N ASP A 23 -22.39 2.88 -26.19
CA ASP A 23 -23.47 2.86 -25.18
C ASP A 23 -24.71 2.13 -25.73
N SER A 24 -24.53 1.31 -26.78
CA SER A 24 -25.63 0.68 -27.53
C SER A 24 -25.77 -0.84 -27.39
N ASP A 25 -25.33 -1.42 -26.26
CA ASP A 25 -25.69 -2.79 -25.89
C ASP A 25 -26.12 -2.89 -24.41
N GLU A 26 -27.31 -3.46 -24.16
CA GLU A 26 -27.94 -3.71 -22.87
C GLU A 26 -27.13 -4.67 -21.96
N VAL A 27 -25.93 -4.27 -21.52
CA VAL A 27 -25.27 -4.87 -20.36
C VAL A 27 -25.13 -3.80 -19.31
N LEU A 28 -26.18 -3.65 -18.52
CA LEU A 28 -26.33 -2.57 -17.53
C LEU A 28 -25.11 -2.45 -16.60
N PHE A 29 -24.40 -3.56 -16.31
CA PHE A 29 -23.09 -3.56 -15.64
C PHE A 29 -22.26 -4.80 -16.03
N PRO A 30 -21.05 -4.67 -16.58
CA PRO A 30 -20.21 -5.83 -16.89
C PRO A 30 -19.79 -6.55 -15.60
N ILE A 31 -19.75 -7.88 -15.64
CA ILE A 31 -19.33 -8.73 -14.52
C ILE A 31 -17.85 -9.05 -14.66
N MET A 32 -17.02 -8.56 -13.74
CA MET A 32 -15.59 -8.88 -13.72
C MET A 32 -15.35 -10.32 -13.21
N PRO A 33 -14.65 -11.16 -13.99
CA PRO A 33 -14.18 -12.47 -13.54
C PRO A 33 -12.97 -12.33 -12.62
N GLU A 34 -12.59 -13.43 -11.98
CA GLU A 34 -11.39 -13.50 -11.14
C GLU A 34 -10.10 -13.34 -11.94
N LEU A 35 -10.03 -13.94 -13.13
CA LEU A 35 -8.87 -13.79 -14.01
C LEU A 35 -9.22 -13.97 -15.49
N TYR A 36 -8.30 -13.53 -16.34
CA TYR A 36 -8.36 -13.71 -17.79
C TYR A 36 -7.18 -14.57 -18.23
N SER A 37 -7.46 -15.74 -18.79
CA SER A 37 -6.45 -16.67 -19.28
C SER A 37 -6.19 -16.51 -20.77
N LEU A 38 -4.97 -16.84 -21.18
CA LEU A 38 -4.60 -16.92 -22.58
C LEU A 38 -4.49 -18.40 -22.98
N PRO A 39 -5.17 -18.84 -24.05
CA PRO A 39 -4.98 -20.18 -24.60
C PRO A 39 -3.51 -20.45 -24.94
N GLY A 40 -3.03 -21.66 -24.66
CA GLY A 40 -1.60 -22.02 -24.81
C GLY A 40 -1.05 -21.79 -26.21
N ASP A 41 -1.87 -21.99 -27.24
CA ASP A 41 -1.58 -21.76 -28.66
C ASP A 41 -1.33 -20.27 -29.00
N ARG A 42 -1.80 -19.35 -28.15
CA ARG A 42 -1.68 -17.89 -28.37
C ARG A 42 -0.55 -17.25 -27.57
N VAL A 43 0.09 -17.99 -26.68
CA VAL A 43 1.15 -17.46 -25.81
C VAL A 43 2.33 -16.92 -26.61
N ASP A 44 2.79 -17.67 -27.62
CA ASP A 44 3.93 -17.27 -28.46
C ASP A 44 3.66 -15.97 -29.24
N ALA A 45 2.40 -15.74 -29.63
CA ALA A 45 2.00 -14.55 -30.36
C ALA A 45 1.90 -13.31 -29.44
N GLU A 46 1.36 -13.47 -28.23
CA GLU A 46 1.32 -12.40 -27.21
C GLU A 46 2.74 -12.00 -26.77
N LEU A 47 3.65 -12.97 -26.65
CA LEU A 47 5.04 -12.71 -26.26
C LEU A 47 5.78 -11.86 -27.32
N LYS A 48 5.48 -12.06 -28.60
CA LYS A 48 6.05 -11.27 -29.70
C LYS A 48 5.43 -9.88 -29.80
N ASN A 49 4.12 -9.76 -29.57
CA ASN A 49 3.39 -8.50 -29.63
C ASN A 49 2.40 -8.39 -28.45
N PRO A 50 2.77 -7.68 -27.37
CA PRO A 50 1.93 -7.54 -26.18
C PRO A 50 0.55 -6.95 -26.48
N ASN A 51 -0.49 -7.45 -25.80
CA ASN A 51 -1.90 -7.09 -25.96
C ASN A 51 -2.50 -7.41 -27.33
N SER A 52 -1.89 -8.31 -28.12
CA SER A 52 -2.41 -8.71 -29.43
C SER A 52 -3.46 -9.81 -29.35
N GLN A 53 -3.45 -10.61 -28.27
CA GLN A 53 -4.30 -11.78 -28.15
C GLN A 53 -5.52 -11.56 -27.25
N VAL A 54 -6.67 -12.11 -27.69
CA VAL A 54 -7.90 -12.11 -26.91
C VAL A 54 -7.78 -13.09 -25.75
N ARG A 55 -8.01 -12.59 -24.53
CA ARG A 55 -8.00 -13.37 -23.29
C ARG A 55 -9.42 -13.85 -22.96
N VAL A 56 -9.51 -15.03 -22.35
CA VAL A 56 -10.77 -15.69 -21.99
C VAL A 56 -11.00 -15.56 -20.48
N PRO A 57 -12.19 -15.10 -20.03
CA PRO A 57 -12.49 -15.01 -18.61
C PRO A 57 -12.57 -16.41 -17.99
N ILE A 58 -11.87 -16.63 -16.87
CA ILE A 58 -11.95 -17.87 -16.09
C ILE A 58 -12.00 -17.57 -14.59
N GLY A 59 -12.36 -18.58 -13.79
CA GLY A 59 -12.52 -18.44 -12.34
C GLY A 59 -13.90 -17.94 -11.93
N SER A 60 -14.01 -17.49 -10.68
CA SER A 60 -15.29 -17.08 -10.10
C SER A 60 -15.74 -15.69 -10.60
N ALA A 61 -17.03 -15.52 -10.85
CA ALA A 61 -17.63 -14.26 -11.29
C ALA A 61 -19.01 -14.04 -10.61
N PRO A 62 -19.28 -12.89 -9.97
CA PRO A 62 -18.43 -11.70 -9.86
C PRO A 62 -17.24 -11.89 -8.91
N HIS A 63 -16.06 -11.46 -9.33
CA HIS A 63 -14.92 -11.31 -8.44
C HIS A 63 -15.03 -9.98 -7.68
N LEU A 64 -15.21 -10.03 -6.35
CA LEU A 64 -15.54 -8.84 -5.56
C LEU A 64 -14.50 -7.72 -5.68
N TRP A 65 -13.21 -8.06 -5.71
CA TRP A 65 -12.12 -7.08 -5.88
C TRP A 65 -12.08 -6.50 -7.30
N GLY A 66 -12.27 -7.34 -8.32
CA GLY A 66 -12.33 -6.88 -9.70
C GLY A 66 -13.53 -5.95 -9.93
N GLN A 67 -14.69 -6.31 -9.37
CA GLN A 67 -15.90 -5.50 -9.45
C GLN A 67 -15.78 -4.18 -8.67
N SER A 68 -15.21 -4.19 -7.46
CA SER A 68 -15.02 -2.96 -6.71
C SER A 68 -14.07 -2.01 -7.43
N LEU A 69 -13.01 -2.54 -8.05
CA LEU A 69 -12.06 -1.76 -8.84
C LEU A 69 -12.69 -1.21 -10.13
N TYR A 70 -13.54 -1.99 -10.80
CA TYR A 70 -14.29 -1.52 -11.97
C TYR A 70 -15.20 -0.34 -11.62
N ILE A 71 -16.01 -0.47 -10.57
CA ILE A 71 -16.90 0.60 -10.09
C ILE A 71 -16.09 1.82 -9.70
N LEU A 72 -15.03 1.65 -8.90
CA LEU A 72 -14.15 2.74 -8.48
C LEU A 72 -13.54 3.47 -9.70
N SER A 73 -13.04 2.72 -10.68
CA SER A 73 -12.47 3.27 -11.90
C SER A 73 -13.50 4.05 -12.72
N ARG A 74 -14.74 3.56 -12.79
CA ARG A 74 -15.84 4.28 -13.45
C ARG A 74 -16.16 5.60 -12.76
N ILE A 75 -16.26 5.61 -11.44
CA ILE A 75 -16.51 6.84 -10.66
C ILE A 75 -15.38 7.86 -10.89
N ILE A 76 -14.12 7.41 -10.98
CA ILE A 76 -12.97 8.28 -11.29
C ILE A 76 -13.06 8.80 -12.73
N MET A 77 -13.34 7.94 -13.72
CA MET A 77 -13.44 8.33 -15.13
C MET A 77 -14.61 9.29 -15.39
N ASP A 78 -15.73 9.11 -14.69
CA ASP A 78 -16.90 9.97 -14.77
C ASP A 78 -16.72 11.29 -13.99
N GLY A 79 -15.55 11.50 -13.33
CA GLY A 79 -15.19 12.72 -12.64
C GLY A 79 -15.91 12.94 -11.30
N LEU A 80 -16.58 11.90 -10.78
CA LEU A 80 -17.31 11.95 -9.52
C LEU A 80 -16.40 11.76 -8.30
N LEU A 81 -15.18 11.24 -8.50
CA LEU A 81 -14.18 11.03 -7.46
C LEU A 81 -12.79 11.32 -8.01
N LEU A 82 -12.04 12.20 -7.35
CA LEU A 82 -10.66 12.52 -7.71
C LEU A 82 -9.70 11.47 -7.11
N PRO A 83 -8.58 11.13 -7.77
CA PRO A 83 -7.58 10.21 -7.22
C PRO A 83 -7.01 10.64 -5.85
N GLY A 84 -7.03 11.95 -5.56
CA GLY A 84 -6.64 12.51 -4.25
C GLY A 84 -7.59 12.16 -3.12
N GLU A 85 -8.88 11.97 -3.41
CA GLU A 85 -9.91 11.67 -2.42
C GLU A 85 -9.86 10.20 -1.96
N ILE A 86 -9.28 9.32 -2.79
CA ILE A 86 -9.07 7.90 -2.47
C ILE A 86 -7.95 7.70 -1.45
N ASP A 87 -6.90 8.52 -1.53
CA ASP A 87 -5.77 8.50 -0.61
C ASP A 87 -5.60 9.90 0.01
N PRO A 88 -6.47 10.23 0.99
CA PRO A 88 -6.50 11.55 1.63
C PRO A 88 -5.25 11.85 2.44
N LEU A 89 -4.50 10.81 2.82
CA LEU A 89 -3.24 10.93 3.56
C LEU A 89 -2.03 11.11 2.63
N GLY A 90 -2.22 11.07 1.31
CA GLY A 90 -1.14 11.27 0.34
C GLY A 90 0.00 10.27 0.47
N ARG A 91 -0.26 9.05 0.98
CA ARG A 91 0.79 8.05 1.23
C ARG A 91 1.53 7.66 -0.04
N ARG A 92 0.86 7.72 -1.20
CA ARG A 92 1.50 7.45 -2.50
C ARG A 92 2.49 8.54 -2.96
N MET A 93 2.35 9.76 -2.41
CA MET A 93 3.15 10.93 -2.80
C MET A 93 4.42 11.08 -1.95
N GLY A 94 4.53 10.34 -0.85
CA GLY A 94 5.61 10.43 0.12
C GLY A 94 6.34 9.11 0.29
N ALA A 95 7.26 8.82 -0.63
CA ALA A 95 8.41 7.98 -0.32
C ALA A 95 9.66 8.81 -0.61
N GLU A 96 9.92 9.81 0.24
CA GLU A 96 11.30 10.30 0.39
C GLU A 96 12.20 9.06 0.53
N PRO A 97 13.35 9.02 -0.17
CA PRO A 97 14.25 7.87 -0.09
C PRO A 97 14.51 7.58 1.38
N LYS A 98 14.09 6.40 1.81
CA LYS A 98 14.22 5.99 3.20
C LYS A 98 15.71 6.13 3.55
N PRO A 99 16.08 6.86 4.61
CA PRO A 99 17.48 6.98 4.99
C PRO A 99 18.07 5.58 5.12
N ASP A 100 19.36 5.43 4.79
CA ASP A 100 20.05 4.14 4.83
C ASP A 100 19.72 3.42 6.14
N LEU A 101 19.06 2.26 6.00
CA LEU A 101 18.54 1.52 7.13
C LEU A 101 19.71 0.87 7.88
N VAL A 102 20.21 1.54 8.91
CA VAL A 102 21.18 0.97 9.85
C VAL A 102 20.42 0.30 10.99
N VAL A 103 20.61 -1.01 11.16
CA VAL A 103 20.10 -1.72 12.34
C VAL A 103 21.02 -1.44 13.51
N GLN A 104 20.49 -0.80 14.54
CA GLN A 104 21.19 -0.60 15.81
C GLN A 104 20.67 -1.61 16.84
N VAL A 105 21.58 -2.25 17.55
CA VAL A 105 21.28 -3.18 18.64
C VAL A 105 21.84 -2.58 19.91
N VAL A 106 21.01 -2.47 20.94
CA VAL A 106 21.37 -1.96 22.26
C VAL A 106 21.08 -3.05 23.29
N VAL A 107 22.00 -3.26 24.22
CA VAL A 107 21.84 -4.16 25.36
C VAL A 107 21.55 -3.32 26.59
N LEU A 108 20.52 -3.71 27.35
CA LEU A 108 20.14 -3.04 28.59
C LEU A 108 20.29 -4.00 29.76
N ALA A 109 20.76 -3.46 30.88
CA ALA A 109 20.86 -4.20 32.13
C ALA A 109 19.49 -4.17 32.83
N GLU A 110 19.11 -5.30 33.42
CA GLU A 110 17.92 -5.37 34.26
C GLU A 110 18.11 -4.55 35.54
N ASP A 111 19.25 -4.77 36.21
CA ASP A 111 19.63 -4.14 37.49
C ASP A 111 21.13 -3.78 37.51
N GLU A 112 21.56 -3.01 38.52
CA GLU A 112 22.97 -2.61 38.72
C GLU A 112 23.93 -3.81 38.79
N SER A 113 23.52 -4.93 39.40
CA SER A 113 24.38 -6.13 39.47
C SER A 113 24.68 -6.74 38.09
N VAL A 114 23.73 -6.63 37.14
CA VAL A 114 23.91 -7.09 35.76
C VAL A 114 24.75 -6.09 34.98
N LYS A 115 24.55 -4.79 35.24
CA LYS A 115 25.34 -3.71 34.65
C LYS A 115 26.82 -3.83 34.99
N ASP A 116 27.15 -4.05 36.27
CA ASP A 116 28.53 -4.26 36.73
C ASP A 116 29.19 -5.45 36.02
N ARG A 117 28.46 -6.57 35.90
CA ARG A 117 28.92 -7.75 35.17
C ARG A 117 29.14 -7.47 33.69
N LEU A 118 28.28 -6.68 33.05
CA LEU A 118 28.43 -6.30 31.63
C LEU A 118 29.63 -5.36 31.43
N ALA A 119 29.90 -4.49 32.40
CA ALA A 119 31.07 -3.61 32.39
C ALA A 119 32.40 -4.41 32.43
N GLU A 120 32.44 -5.56 33.10
CA GLU A 120 33.61 -6.47 33.06
C GLU A 120 33.94 -6.94 31.63
N TYR A 121 32.92 -7.07 30.77
CA TYR A 121 33.08 -7.43 29.36
C TYR A 121 33.20 -6.22 28.43
N GLN A 122 33.42 -5.01 28.96
CA GLN A 122 33.48 -3.75 28.20
C GLN A 122 32.19 -3.44 27.43
N VAL A 123 31.05 -3.94 27.92
CA VAL A 123 29.73 -3.60 27.40
C VAL A 123 29.17 -2.46 28.24
N ASP A 124 29.08 -1.27 27.65
CA ASP A 124 28.40 -0.14 28.28
C ASP A 124 26.88 -0.34 28.18
N ALA A 125 26.25 -0.64 29.31
CA ALA A 125 24.83 -0.93 29.41
C ALA A 125 24.17 -0.01 30.44
N GLN A 126 22.98 0.47 30.11
CA GLN A 126 22.14 1.25 31.00
C GLN A 126 21.04 0.38 31.61
N THR A 127 20.58 0.74 32.81
CA THR A 127 19.34 0.15 33.35
C THR A 127 18.11 0.78 32.70
N PHE A 128 16.94 0.12 32.85
CA PHE A 128 15.68 0.65 32.32
C PHE A 128 15.34 2.05 32.83
N THR A 129 15.67 2.34 34.09
CA THR A 129 15.42 3.64 34.73
C THR A 129 16.33 4.72 34.16
N GLU A 130 17.61 4.42 33.99
CA GLU A 130 18.61 5.33 33.40
C GLU A 130 18.25 5.67 31.95
N ALA A 131 17.95 4.65 31.13
CA ALA A 131 17.53 4.85 29.75
C ALA A 131 16.29 5.76 29.66
N SER A 132 15.32 5.57 30.57
CA SER A 132 14.11 6.39 30.63
C SER A 132 14.39 7.85 31.01
N HIS A 133 15.37 8.07 31.89
CA HIS A 133 15.74 9.41 32.38
C HIS A 133 16.59 10.17 31.35
N ASP A 134 17.59 9.52 30.78
CA ASP A 134 18.59 10.18 29.92
C ASP A 134 18.09 10.43 28.49
N SER A 135 17.37 9.46 27.92
CA SER A 135 16.89 9.53 26.53
C SER A 135 15.41 9.91 26.41
N GLY A 136 14.66 9.87 27.52
CA GLY A 136 13.20 10.00 27.51
C GLY A 136 12.46 8.80 26.89
N ILE A 137 13.18 7.74 26.49
CA ILE A 137 12.61 6.54 25.87
C ILE A 137 12.17 5.57 26.96
N ARG A 138 10.86 5.27 27.00
CA ARG A 138 10.30 4.27 27.91
C ARG A 138 10.22 2.91 27.23
N ILE A 139 10.79 1.90 27.88
CA ILE A 139 10.90 0.55 27.35
C ILE A 139 9.93 -0.33 28.10
N TYR A 140 9.04 -0.98 27.35
CA TYR A 140 8.02 -1.86 27.89
C TYR A 140 8.08 -3.25 27.24
N PRO A 141 7.71 -4.31 27.96
CA PRO A 141 7.56 -5.63 27.35
C PRO A 141 6.55 -5.61 26.21
N ALA A 142 6.79 -6.40 25.17
CA ALA A 142 5.91 -6.49 23.99
C ALA A 142 4.44 -6.82 24.34
N LYS A 143 4.18 -7.47 25.48
CA LYS A 143 2.83 -7.77 25.96
C LYS A 143 1.99 -6.52 26.23
N VAL A 144 2.62 -5.41 26.64
CA VAL A 144 1.94 -4.13 26.91
C VAL A 144 1.40 -3.53 25.61
N LEU A 145 2.09 -3.75 24.48
CA LEU A 145 1.66 -3.26 23.17
C LEU A 145 0.26 -3.80 22.81
N SER A 146 -0.01 -5.08 23.09
CA SER A 146 -1.33 -5.68 22.87
C SER A 146 -2.44 -5.05 23.72
N GLN A 147 -2.11 -4.52 24.91
CA GLN A 147 -3.07 -3.80 25.75
C GLN A 147 -3.34 -2.40 25.16
N ILE A 148 -2.29 -1.68 24.80
CA ILE A 148 -2.39 -0.37 24.15
C ILE A 148 -3.20 -0.45 22.85
N TYR A 149 -2.98 -1.46 22.00
CA TYR A 149 -3.75 -1.62 20.77
C TYR A 149 -5.22 -1.98 21.00
N LYS A 150 -5.55 -2.70 22.07
CA LYS A 150 -6.95 -2.95 22.44
C LYS A 150 -7.65 -1.64 22.79
N ASP A 151 -6.99 -0.79 23.56
CA ASP A 151 -7.53 0.49 23.98
C ASP A 151 -7.65 1.46 22.79
N LEU A 152 -6.64 1.53 21.93
CA LEU A 152 -6.70 2.31 20.67
C LEU A 152 -7.84 1.82 19.77
N GLY A 153 -8.00 0.50 19.60
CA GLY A 153 -9.09 -0.09 18.83
C GLY A 153 -10.48 0.24 19.38
N ALA A 154 -10.60 0.44 20.70
CA ALA A 154 -11.84 0.91 21.32
C ALA A 154 -12.12 2.40 21.03
N VAL A 155 -11.08 3.25 20.94
CA VAL A 155 -11.21 4.67 20.58
C VAL A 155 -11.65 4.85 19.12
N TYR A 156 -11.20 4.00 18.19
CA TYR A 156 -11.68 4.02 16.80
C TYR A 156 -13.17 3.62 16.68
N ARG A 157 -13.70 2.87 17.64
CA ARG A 157 -15.14 2.58 17.72
C ARG A 157 -15.97 3.80 18.13
N PHE A 158 -15.34 4.80 18.78
CA PHE A 158 -15.96 6.08 19.10
C PHE A 158 -15.88 7.10 17.95
N PHE A 159 -14.81 7.08 17.14
CA PHE A 159 -14.71 7.96 15.97
C PHE A 159 -15.74 7.64 14.88
N GLN A 160 -16.18 6.38 14.78
CA GLN A 160 -17.28 6.01 13.88
C GLN A 160 -18.66 6.50 14.38
N CYS A 161 -18.78 6.91 15.65
CA CYS A 161 -20.01 7.52 16.18
C CYS A 161 -19.98 9.06 16.11
N LEU A 162 -18.79 9.68 16.09
CA LEU A 162 -18.64 11.13 15.96
C LEU A 162 -18.78 11.64 14.51
N CYS A 163 -18.43 10.84 13.49
CA CYS A 163 -18.71 11.23 12.09
C CYS A 163 -20.20 11.18 11.72
N THR A 164 -21.05 10.46 12.47
CA THR A 164 -22.50 10.42 12.23
C THR A 164 -23.28 11.55 12.89
N PHE A 165 -22.65 12.36 13.75
CA PHE A 165 -23.35 13.43 14.50
C PHE A 165 -23.07 14.86 14.00
N GLN A 166 -22.20 15.06 13.02
CA GLN A 166 -21.89 16.40 12.48
C GLN A 166 -22.47 16.69 11.08
N PHE A 167 -23.46 15.90 10.65
CA PHE A 167 -24.27 16.14 9.45
C PHE A 167 -25.78 16.25 9.73
N SER A 168 -26.14 16.68 10.95
CA SER A 168 -27.51 17.08 11.27
C SER A 168 -27.51 18.29 12.20
N LEU A 169 -27.05 19.42 11.65
CA LEU A 169 -27.45 20.78 12.02
C LEU A 169 -27.07 21.76 10.91
#